data_AF-B0N3E7-F1
#
_entry.id   AF-B0N3E7-F1
#
_cell.length_a   1.000
_cell.length_b   1.000
_cell.length_c   1.000
_cell.angle_alpha   90.00
_cell.angle_beta   90.00
_cell.angle_gamma   90.00
#
_symmetry.space_group_name_H-M   'P 1'
#
loop_
_entity.id
_entity.type
_entity.pdbx_description
1 polymer ?
#
loop_
_entity_poly.entity_id
_entity_poly.type
_entity_poly.pdbx_seq_one_letter_code
_entity_poly.pdbx_strand_id
1 'polypeptide(L)' 'MDNEKKLFRLDLSIAVEATSAQEAFDILVTDETLKQIRELVIKSKDNIKEMFEKEDSEPAIIN' A
#
# COMPACT_ATOMS: atom_id res chain seq x y z
N MET A 1 -21.29 -19.27 -9.42
CA MET A 1 -21.31 -18.21 -8.39
C MET A 1 -20.20 -17.26 -8.78
N ASP A 2 -20.55 -16.08 -9.26
CA ASP A 2 -19.55 -15.04 -9.48
C ASP A 2 -19.00 -14.64 -8.11
N ASN A 3 -17.75 -14.98 -7.84
CA ASN A 3 -17.05 -14.46 -6.67
C ASN A 3 -16.76 -12.99 -6.97
N GLU A 4 -17.67 -12.11 -6.56
CA GLU A 4 -17.43 -10.66 -6.59
C GLU A 4 -16.11 -10.37 -5.87
N LYS A 5 -15.16 -9.80 -6.62
CA LYS A 5 -13.86 -9.41 -6.06
C LYS A 5 -14.08 -8.18 -5.19
N LYS A 6 -13.69 -8.29 -3.92
CA LYS A 6 -13.68 -7.17 -2.96
C LYS A 6 -12.30 -6.51 -2.95
N LEU A 7 -12.27 -5.19 -2.77
CA LEU A 7 -11.03 -4.44 -2.61
C LEU A 7 -10.62 -4.44 -1.14
N PHE A 8 -9.32 -4.52 -0.87
CA PHE A 8 -8.76 -4.51 0.47
C PHE A 8 -7.56 -3.57 0.52
N ARG A 9 -7.39 -2.85 1.63
CA ARG A 9 -6.29 -1.91 1.85
C ARG A 9 -5.52 -2.23 3.11
N LEU A 10 -4.21 -2.08 3.00
CA LEU A 10 -3.28 -2.03 4.12
C LEU A 10 -2.45 -0.75 4.00
N ASP A 11 -2.62 0.16 4.94
CA ASP A 11 -1.85 1.40 4.98
C ASP A 11 -0.51 1.14 5.69
N LEU A 12 0.61 1.25 4.96
CA LEU A 12 1.96 1.12 5.50
C LEU A 12 2.74 2.41 5.24
N SER A 13 3.52 2.86 6.23
CA SER A 13 4.44 3.98 6.09
C SER A 13 5.84 3.52 6.47
N ILE A 14 6.79 3.75 5.56
CA ILE A 14 8.19 3.36 5.72
C ILE A 14 9.01 4.64 5.63
N ALA A 15 9.85 4.86 6.62
CA ALA A 15 10.79 5.97 6.65
C ALA A 15 12.22 5.39 6.69
N VAL A 16 13.10 5.98 5.90
CA VAL A 16 14.53 5.65 5.89
C VAL A 16 15.32 6.95 6.00
N GLU A 17 16.43 6.90 6.72
CA GLU A 17 17.37 8.01 6.81
C GLU A 17 18.38 7.90 5.67
N ALA A 18 18.55 8.97 4.89
CA ALA A 18 19.45 9.02 3.76
C ALA A 18 19.87 10.47 3.48
N THR A 19 21.03 10.64 2.86
CA THR A 19 21.58 11.95 2.47
C THR A 19 21.03 12.45 1.15
N SER A 20 20.39 11.58 0.36
CA SER A 20 19.77 11.91 -0.92
C SER A 20 18.57 11.02 -1.24
N ALA A 21 17.74 11.45 -2.21
CA ALA A 21 16.61 10.65 -2.68
C ALA A 21 17.05 9.36 -3.38
N GLN A 22 18.19 9.36 -4.07
CA GLN A 22 18.74 8.16 -4.71
C GLN A 22 19.17 7.13 -3.65
N GLU A 23 19.87 7.56 -2.61
CA GLU A 23 20.27 6.69 -1.51
C GLU A 23 19.05 6.13 -0.77
N ALA A 24 18.02 6.96 -0.53
CA ALA A 24 16.76 6.49 0.04
C ALA A 24 16.10 5.40 -0.83
N PHE A 25 16.08 5.60 -2.16
CA PHE A 25 15.57 4.59 -3.09
C PHE A 25 16.40 3.31 -3.02
N ASP A 26 17.72 3.41 -3.10
CA ASP A 26 18.64 2.28 -3.07
C ASP A 26 18.45 1.44 -1.79
N ILE A 27 18.28 2.08 -0.63
CA ILE A 27 17.95 1.42 0.65
C ILE A 27 16.60 0.69 0.54
N LEU A 28 15.55 1.38 0.07
CA LEU A 28 14.18 0.84 0.01
C LEU A 28 14.05 -0.36 -0.91
N VAL A 29 14.87 -0.47 -1.96
CA VAL A 29 14.82 -1.57 -2.93
C VAL A 29 15.79 -2.71 -2.63
N THR A 30 16.54 -2.66 -1.52
CA THR A 30 17.40 -3.79 -1.14
C THR A 30 16.55 -5.02 -0.78
N ASP A 31 17.09 -6.21 -1.07
CA ASP A 31 16.45 -7.48 -0.70
C ASP A 31 16.17 -7.58 0.80
N GLU A 32 17.05 -7.02 1.63
CA GLU A 32 16.89 -6.99 3.08
C GLU A 32 15.70 -6.12 3.49
N THR A 33 15.60 -4.89 2.99
CA THR A 33 14.47 -4.01 3.29
C THR A 33 13.15 -4.57 2.77
N LEU A 34 13.13 -5.16 1.56
CA LEU A 34 11.95 -5.83 1.02
C LEU A 34 11.50 -7.03 1.89
N LYS A 35 12.45 -7.79 2.44
CA LYS A 35 12.15 -8.87 3.39
C LYS A 35 11.51 -8.33 4.68
N GLN A 36 12.04 -7.25 5.22
CA GLN A 36 11.50 -6.61 6.43
C GLN A 36 10.08 -6.05 6.19
N ILE A 37 9.84 -5.41 5.03
CA ILE A 37 8.51 -4.93 4.63
C ILE A 37 7.53 -6.11 4.55
N ARG A 38 7.94 -7.24 3.98
CA ARG A 38 7.11 -8.45 3.92
C ARG A 38 6.76 -8.97 5.32
N GLU A 39 7.71 -9.00 6.25
CA GLU A 39 7.44 -9.39 7.63
C GLU A 39 6.45 -8.42 8.31
N LEU A 40 6.55 -7.12 8.02
CA LEU A 40 5.61 -6.12 8.52
C LEU A 40 4.19 -6.33 7.98
N VAL A 41 4.05 -6.65 6.69
CA VAL A 41 2.75 -7.01 6.08
C VAL A 41 2.14 -8.23 6.79
N ILE A 42 2.94 -9.28 7.03
CA ILE A 42 2.47 -10.49 7.70
C ILE A 42 1.99 -10.18 9.13
N LYS A 43 2.75 -9.37 9.88
CA LYS A 43 2.39 -8.94 11.24
C LYS A 43 1.15 -8.03 11.26
N SER A 44 0.90 -7.30 10.18
CA SER A 44 -0.22 -6.36 10.06
C SER A 44 -1.45 -6.97 9.39
N LYS A 45 -1.51 -8.30 9.23
CA LYS A 45 -2.62 -9.01 8.57
C LYS A 45 -3.99 -8.58 9.10
N ASP A 46 -4.13 -8.40 10.41
CA ASP A 46 -5.41 -8.06 11.04
C ASP A 46 -5.80 -6.58 10.86
N ASN A 47 -4.88 -5.76 10.34
CA ASN A 47 -5.13 -4.36 10.00
C ASN A 47 -5.57 -4.16 8.54
N ILE A 48 -5.63 -5.24 7.75
CA ILE A 48 -6.14 -5.20 6.38
C ILE A 48 -7.65 -4.97 6.44
N LYS A 49 -8.13 -3.90 5.81
CA LYS A 49 -9.55 -3.53 5.83
C LYS A 49 -10.16 -3.71 4.45
N GLU A 50 -11.37 -4.26 4.39
CA GLU A 50 -12.19 -4.25 3.17
C GLU A 50 -12.52 -2.79 2.83
N MET A 51 -12.22 -2.39 1.60
CA MET A 51 -12.67 -1.13 1.05
C MET A 51 -14.01 -1.35 0.40
N PHE A 52 -15.03 -0.61 0.84
CA PHE A 52 -16.26 -0.47 0.08
C PHE A 52 -15.95 0.46 -1.10
N GLU A 53 -15.87 -0.03 -2.33
CA GLU A 53 -15.99 0.80 -3.54
C GLU A 53 -17.25 0.37 -4.29
N LYS A 54 -18.10 1.27 -4.81
CA LYS A 54 -17.78 2.48 -5.56
C LYS A 54 -18.71 3.64 -5.12
N GLU A 55 -18.17 4.83 -4.85
CA GLU A 55 -18.91 6.03 -5.25
C GLU A 55 -18.91 6.00 -6.77
N ASP A 56 -20.10 5.97 -7.36
CA ASP A 56 -20.28 6.08 -8.79
C ASP A 56 -19.41 7.23 -9.29
N SER A 57 -18.47 6.89 -10.18
CA SER A 57 -17.63 7.85 -10.85
C SER A 57 -18.50 8.62 -11.85
N GLU A 58 -19.46 9.40 -11.36
CA GLU A 58 -19.99 10.49 -12.16
C GLU A 58 -18.85 11.51 -12.28
N PRO A 59 -18.42 11.86 -13.50
CA PRO A 59 -17.51 12.97 -13.66
C PRO A 59 -18.22 14.19 -13.08
N ALA A 60 -17.60 14.87 -12.12
CA ALA A 60 -18.07 16.17 -11.67
C ALA A 60 -18.05 17.12 -12.87
N ILE A 61 -19.18 17.26 -13.56
CA ILE A 61 -19.38 18.30 -14.57
C ILE A 61 -19.50 19.60 -13.78
N ILE A 62 -18.43 20.39 -13.78
CA ILE A 62 -18.42 21.75 -13.26
C ILE A 62 -18.82 22.65 -14.43
N ASN A 63 -20.03 23.22 -14.38
CA ASN A 63 -20.51 24.27 -15.30
C ASN A 63 -19.96 25.64 -14.90
#